data_AF-A0A402C4K2-F1
#
_entry.id   AF-A0A402C4K2-F1
#
_cell.length_a   1.000
_cell.length_b   1.000
_cell.length_c   1.000
_cell.angle_alpha   90.00
_cell.angle_beta   90.00
_cell.angle_gamma   90.00
#
_symmetry.space_group_name_H-M   'P 1'
#
loop_
_entity.id
_entity.type
_entity.pdbx_description
1 polymer ?
#
loop_
_entity_poly.entity_id
_entity_poly.type
_entity_poly.pdbx_seq_one_letter_code
_entity_poly.pdbx_strand_id
1 'polypeptide(L)'
;MAFILFEIWRSRIGNHHVTEHRERHLLIVVILAIVLAGLAIQICANAPGELIAFTAAGFATLMAIGAITSVVQWKVSVHTAVSAGITVILMLALSPVWVLALSGTPVIGWSRVRLGDHTTGQVIAGGLVGAFIAGGTYTLFS
;
A
#
# COMPACT_ATOMS: atom_id res chain seq x y z
N MET A 1 -2.70 -15.35 7.03
CA MET A 1 -1.84 -16.40 6.43
C MET A 1 -2.61 -17.61 5.94
N ALA A 2 -3.59 -18.13 6.66
CA ALA A 2 -4.36 -19.31 6.24
C ALA A 2 -4.98 -19.20 4.83
N PHE A 3 -5.56 -18.03 4.47
CA PHE A 3 -6.13 -17.80 3.14
C PHE A 3 -5.09 -17.88 2.00
N ILE A 4 -3.90 -17.31 2.23
CA ILE A 4 -2.79 -17.32 1.25
C ILE A 4 -2.25 -18.73 1.07
N LEU A 5 -2.09 -19.49 2.16
CA LEU A 5 -1.62 -20.89 2.10
C LEU A 5 -2.66 -21.82 1.43
N PHE A 6 -3.95 -21.55 1.64
CA PHE A 6 -5.04 -22.30 1.02
C PHE A 6 -5.11 -22.07 -0.51
N GLU A 7 -4.92 -20.84 -0.97
CA GLU A 7 -4.86 -20.51 -2.40
C GLU A 7 -3.62 -21.13 -3.09
N ILE A 8 -2.45 -21.15 -2.42
CA ILE A 8 -1.24 -21.81 -2.92
C ILE A 8 -1.46 -23.32 -3.07
N TRP A 9 -2.16 -23.94 -2.11
CA TRP A 9 -2.50 -25.37 -2.17
C TRP A 9 -3.49 -25.68 -3.31
N ARG A 10 -4.42 -24.78 -3.59
CA ARG A 10 -5.44 -24.92 -4.65
C ARG A 10 -4.89 -24.68 -6.07
N SER A 11 -3.77 -23.96 -6.20
CA SER A 11 -3.20 -23.51 -7.49
C SER A 11 -2.32 -24.55 -8.21
N ARG A 12 -2.36 -25.83 -7.82
CA ARG A 12 -1.41 -26.83 -8.32
C ARG A 12 -1.75 -27.47 -9.67
N ILE A 13 -2.85 -27.10 -10.35
CA ILE A 13 -3.17 -27.69 -11.67
C ILE A 13 -3.89 -26.67 -12.60
N GLY A 14 -3.13 -26.09 -13.54
CA GLY A 14 -3.64 -25.54 -14.81
C GLY A 14 -3.96 -24.04 -14.87
N ASN A 15 -3.30 -23.33 -15.79
CA ASN A 15 -3.56 -21.95 -16.27
C ASN A 15 -2.86 -20.76 -15.60
N HIS A 16 -1.55 -20.90 -15.36
CA HIS A 16 -0.65 -19.93 -14.73
C HIS A 16 -0.71 -18.46 -15.22
N HIS A 17 -1.13 -18.17 -16.46
CA HIS A 17 -1.15 -16.79 -16.99
C HIS A 17 -2.45 -16.01 -16.75
N VAL A 18 -3.60 -16.67 -16.60
CA VAL A 18 -4.90 -16.01 -16.38
C VAL A 18 -5.19 -15.89 -14.87
N THR A 19 -4.56 -16.75 -14.06
CA THR A 19 -4.65 -16.72 -12.61
C THR A 19 -3.93 -15.53 -11.99
N GLU A 20 -2.73 -15.15 -12.44
CA GLU A 20 -1.94 -14.11 -11.74
C GLU A 20 -2.64 -12.74 -11.64
N HIS A 21 -3.31 -12.27 -12.70
CA HIS A 21 -4.03 -11.00 -12.68
C HIS A 21 -5.28 -11.07 -11.81
N ARG A 22 -6.05 -12.17 -11.93
CA ARG A 22 -7.29 -12.36 -11.16
C ARG A 22 -7.00 -12.56 -9.67
N GLU A 23 -5.96 -13.32 -9.34
CA GLU A 23 -5.48 -13.54 -7.98
C GLU A 23 -5.00 -12.23 -7.36
N ARG A 24 -4.25 -11.40 -8.09
CA ARG A 24 -3.86 -10.06 -7.61
C ARG A 24 -5.05 -9.16 -7.28
N HIS A 25 -6.05 -9.14 -8.15
CA HIS A 25 -7.24 -8.31 -7.91
C HIS A 25 -8.01 -8.80 -6.68
N LEU A 26 -8.18 -10.12 -6.55
CA LEU A 26 -8.83 -10.72 -5.40
C LEU A 26 -8.06 -10.42 -4.10
N LEU A 27 -6.73 -10.54 -4.11
CA LEU A 27 -5.89 -10.19 -2.97
C LEU A 27 -6.03 -8.72 -2.57
N ILE A 28 -6.02 -7.78 -3.53
CA ILE A 28 -6.20 -6.35 -3.25
C ILE A 28 -7.58 -6.10 -2.61
N VAL A 29 -8.64 -6.68 -3.16
CA VAL A 29 -10.01 -6.54 -2.62
C VAL A 29 -10.10 -7.09 -1.19
N VAL A 30 -9.51 -8.26 -0.93
CA VAL A 30 -9.50 -8.86 0.42
C VAL A 30 -8.72 -7.97 1.39
N ILE A 31 -7.55 -7.45 1.01
CA ILE A 31 -6.78 -6.54 1.85
C ILE A 31 -7.57 -5.26 2.15
N LEU A 32 -8.21 -4.65 1.13
CA LEU A 32 -9.05 -3.46 1.31
C LEU A 32 -10.21 -3.73 2.27
N ALA A 33 -10.90 -4.87 2.12
CA ALA A 33 -11.99 -5.24 3.00
C ALA A 33 -11.54 -5.41 4.46
N ILE A 34 -10.38 -6.05 4.67
CA ILE A 34 -9.80 -6.24 6.01
C ILE A 34 -9.42 -4.89 6.63
N VAL A 35 -8.75 -4.01 5.88
CA VAL A 35 -8.34 -2.69 6.38
C VAL A 35 -9.58 -1.83 6.68
N LEU A 36 -10.60 -1.87 5.83
CA LEU A 36 -11.87 -1.17 6.07
C LEU A 36 -12.58 -1.68 7.33
N ALA A 37 -12.61 -3.00 7.54
CA ALA A 37 -13.15 -3.58 8.77
C ALA A 37 -12.36 -3.13 10.00
N GLY A 38 -11.02 -3.11 9.92
CA GLY A 38 -10.14 -2.59 10.98
C GLY A 38 -10.43 -1.12 11.29
N LEU A 39 -10.59 -0.29 10.26
CA LEU A 39 -10.95 1.13 10.41
C LEU A 39 -12.33 1.31 11.07
N ALA A 40 -13.33 0.53 10.65
CA ALA A 40 -14.66 0.55 11.25
C ALA A 40 -14.60 0.16 12.74
N ILE A 41 -13.81 -0.86 13.09
CA ILE A 41 -13.58 -1.25 14.48
C ILE A 41 -12.93 -0.11 15.27
N GLN A 42 -11.90 0.54 14.73
CA GLN A 42 -11.24 1.67 15.40
C GLN A 42 -12.22 2.82 15.68
N ILE A 43 -13.08 3.15 14.72
CA ILE A 43 -14.10 4.20 14.88
C ILE A 43 -15.13 3.79 15.95
N CYS A 44 -15.68 2.58 15.87
CA CYS A 44 -16.66 2.09 16.84
C CYS A 44 -16.09 1.94 18.25
N ALA A 45 -14.80 1.65 18.38
CA ALA A 45 -14.09 1.53 19.64
C ALA A 45 -13.60 2.87 20.20
N ASN A 46 -13.88 4.00 19.54
CA ASN A 46 -13.38 5.33 19.90
C ASN A 46 -11.84 5.37 20.06
N ALA A 47 -11.13 4.78 19.11
CA ALA A 47 -9.67 4.83 19.08
C ALA A 47 -9.16 6.29 18.96
N PRO A 48 -7.92 6.58 19.39
CA PRO A 48 -7.33 7.90 19.18
C PRO A 48 -7.37 8.33 17.71
N GLY A 49 -7.68 9.62 17.46
CA GLY A 49 -7.83 10.17 16.11
C GLY A 49 -6.63 9.88 15.21
N GLU A 50 -5.42 10.00 15.75
CA GLU A 50 -4.17 9.69 15.06
C GLU A 50 -4.11 8.25 14.52
N LEU A 51 -4.67 7.28 15.25
CA LEU A 51 -4.69 5.88 14.83
C LEU A 51 -5.71 5.65 13.71
N ILE A 52 -6.85 6.33 13.78
CA ILE A 52 -7.87 6.34 12.72
C ILE A 52 -7.30 6.99 11.46
N ALA A 53 -6.65 8.15 11.58
CA ALA A 53 -6.01 8.87 10.50
C ALA A 53 -4.92 8.03 9.82
N PHE A 54 -4.07 7.36 10.59
CA PHE A 54 -3.04 6.45 10.08
C PHE A 54 -3.64 5.32 9.24
N THR A 55 -4.70 4.69 9.76
CA THR A 55 -5.35 3.56 9.10
C THR A 55 -6.12 4.00 7.85
N ALA A 56 -6.81 5.14 7.92
CA ALA A 56 -7.47 5.77 6.79
C ALA A 56 -6.47 6.15 5.68
N ALA A 57 -5.30 6.68 6.04
CA ALA A 57 -4.23 6.99 5.09
C ALA A 57 -3.69 5.74 4.36
N GLY A 58 -3.50 4.64 5.10
CA GLY A 58 -3.13 3.35 4.52
C GLY A 58 -4.21 2.82 3.56
N PHE A 59 -5.48 2.88 3.97
CA PHE A 59 -6.63 2.48 3.16
C PHE A 59 -6.73 3.29 1.86
N ALA A 60 -6.67 4.62 1.94
CA ALA A 60 -6.73 5.52 0.79
C ALA A 60 -5.57 5.27 -0.19
N THR A 61 -4.35 5.04 0.34
CA THR A 61 -3.17 4.73 -0.47
C THR A 61 -3.32 3.40 -1.22
N LEU A 62 -3.79 2.35 -0.54
CA LEU A 62 -4.06 1.06 -1.18
C LEU A 62 -5.16 1.15 -2.23
N MET A 63 -6.22 1.90 -1.96
CA MET A 63 -7.27 2.19 -2.94
C MET A 63 -6.72 2.90 -4.17
N ALA A 64 -5.89 3.93 -3.99
CA ALA A 64 -5.28 4.67 -5.09
C ALA A 64 -4.39 3.76 -5.95
N ILE A 65 -3.52 2.96 -5.33
CA ILE A 65 -2.65 2.02 -6.06
C ILE A 65 -3.47 0.94 -6.77
N GLY A 66 -4.50 0.40 -6.12
CA GLY A 66 -5.41 -0.57 -6.70
C GLY A 66 -6.13 0.00 -7.93
N ALA A 67 -6.66 1.21 -7.81
CA ALA A 67 -7.29 1.93 -8.91
C ALA A 67 -6.33 2.17 -10.08
N ILE A 68 -5.11 2.67 -9.83
CA ILE A 68 -4.11 2.87 -10.89
C ILE A 68 -3.76 1.53 -11.56
N THR A 69 -3.54 0.48 -10.78
CA THR A 69 -3.16 -0.83 -11.29
C THR A 69 -4.27 -1.45 -12.12
N SER A 70 -5.53 -1.35 -11.69
CA SER A 70 -6.67 -1.98 -12.36
C SER A 70 -7.26 -1.15 -13.51
N VAL A 71 -7.19 0.18 -13.45
CA VAL A 71 -7.76 1.06 -14.51
C VAL A 71 -6.71 1.38 -15.57
N VAL A 72 -5.52 1.81 -15.15
CA VAL A 72 -4.44 2.24 -16.05
C VAL A 72 -3.57 1.06 -16.50
N GLN A 73 -3.79 -0.13 -15.91
CA GLN A 73 -2.98 -1.33 -16.16
C GLN A 73 -1.48 -1.10 -15.90
N TRP A 74 -1.16 -0.12 -15.05
CA TRP A 74 0.21 0.26 -14.72
C TRP A 74 0.55 -0.12 -13.29
N LYS A 75 1.43 -1.11 -13.14
CA LYS A 75 1.78 -1.74 -11.86
C LYS A 75 2.71 -0.85 -11.03
N VAL A 76 2.12 0.07 -10.27
CA VAL A 76 2.84 0.94 -9.35
C VAL A 76 3.41 0.13 -8.18
N SER A 77 4.56 0.55 -7.65
CA SER A 77 5.22 -0.16 -6.54
C SER A 77 4.58 0.16 -5.19
N VAL A 78 3.86 -0.81 -4.62
CA VAL A 78 3.30 -0.72 -3.25
C VAL A 78 4.39 -0.51 -2.20
N HIS A 79 5.56 -1.13 -2.38
CA HIS A 79 6.66 -1.04 -1.42
C HIS A 79 7.18 0.39 -1.28
N THR A 80 7.32 1.10 -2.41
CA THR A 80 7.81 2.48 -2.40
C THR A 80 6.71 3.44 -1.96
N ALA A 81 5.45 3.16 -2.29
CA ALA A 81 4.31 3.92 -1.78
C ALA A 81 4.19 3.83 -0.25
N VAL A 82 4.22 2.62 0.31
CA VAL A 82 4.15 2.40 1.76
C VAL A 82 5.35 3.02 2.47
N SER A 83 6.56 2.84 1.92
CA SER A 83 7.77 3.46 2.49
C SER A 83 7.66 4.98 2.55
N ALA A 84 7.34 5.64 1.43
CA ALA A 84 7.25 7.09 1.39
C ALA A 84 6.08 7.61 2.23
N GLY A 85 4.92 6.95 2.16
CA GLY A 85 3.72 7.32 2.92
C GLY A 85 3.93 7.25 4.43
N ILE A 86 4.52 6.15 4.94
CA ILE A 86 4.85 6.02 6.37
C ILE A 86 5.86 7.08 6.79
N THR A 87 6.87 7.37 5.96
CA THR A 87 7.82 8.44 6.29
C THR A 87 7.12 9.80 6.42
N VAL A 88 6.22 10.14 5.50
CA VAL A 88 5.47 11.41 5.57
C VAL A 88 4.57 11.43 6.80
N ILE A 89 3.89 10.33 7.13
CA ILE A 89 3.07 10.29 8.35
C ILE A 89 3.94 10.46 9.60
N LEU A 90 5.08 9.78 9.71
CA LEU A 90 5.99 9.96 10.86
C LEU A 90 6.50 11.40 10.99
N MET A 91 6.76 12.05 9.85
CA MET A 91 7.15 13.46 9.79
C MET A 91 6.07 14.38 10.37
N LEU A 92 4.80 14.12 10.04
CA LEU A 92 3.64 14.89 10.47
C LEU A 92 3.25 14.60 11.92
N ALA A 93 3.22 13.32 12.29
CA ALA A 93 2.72 12.82 13.58
C ALA A 93 3.70 13.02 14.74
N LEU A 94 5.01 12.90 14.47
CA LEU A 94 6.03 12.86 15.53
C LEU A 94 6.99 14.05 15.46
N SER A 95 7.68 14.22 14.32
CA SER A 95 8.69 15.27 14.18
C SER A 95 9.18 15.41 12.73
N PRO A 96 9.46 16.64 12.25
CA PRO A 96 10.02 16.88 10.92
C PRO A 96 11.30 16.10 10.60
N VAL A 97 12.08 15.67 11.61
CA VAL A 97 13.32 14.90 11.43
C VAL A 97 13.11 13.59 10.66
N TRP A 98 11.90 13.03 10.72
CA TRP A 98 11.56 11.78 10.04
C TRP A 98 11.62 11.88 8.52
N VAL A 99 11.65 13.09 7.93
CA VAL A 99 11.88 13.28 6.48
C VAL A 99 13.16 12.58 6.01
N LEU A 100 14.16 12.42 6.89
CA LEU A 100 15.40 11.71 6.58
C LEU A 100 15.17 10.24 6.21
N ALA A 101 14.09 9.61 6.69
CA ALA A 101 13.73 8.23 6.34
C ALA A 101 13.35 8.07 4.86
N LEU A 102 13.05 9.17 4.13
CA LEU A 102 12.81 9.11 2.68
C LEU A 102 14.05 8.61 1.93
N SER A 103 15.25 8.77 2.50
CA SER A 103 16.48 8.20 1.93
C SER A 103 16.46 6.67 1.81
N GLY A 104 15.62 5.98 2.59
CA GLY A 104 15.40 4.53 2.47
C GLY A 104 14.53 4.14 1.27
N THR A 105 13.64 5.02 0.81
CA THR A 105 12.72 4.72 -0.30
C THR A 105 13.48 4.41 -1.62
N PRO A 106 14.54 5.14 -2.01
CA PRO A 106 15.38 4.77 -3.15
C PRO A 106 16.03 3.38 -3.02
N VAL A 107 16.44 2.96 -1.82
CA VAL A 107 17.05 1.64 -1.59
C VAL A 107 16.03 0.53 -1.82
N ILE A 108 14.81 0.71 -1.28
CA ILE A 108 13.68 -0.19 -1.51
C ILE A 108 13.35 -0.21 -3.01
N GLY A 109 13.29 0.96 -3.65
CA GLY A 109 13.05 1.11 -5.08
C GLY A 109 14.08 0.36 -5.94
N TRP A 110 15.37 0.53 -5.64
CA TRP A 110 16.47 -0.17 -6.32
C TRP A 110 16.32 -1.68 -6.22
N SER A 111 15.97 -2.22 -5.04
CA SER A 111 15.72 -3.65 -4.87
C SER A 111 14.60 -4.14 -5.80
N ARG A 112 13.49 -3.40 -5.89
CA ARG A 112 12.36 -3.77 -6.76
C ARG A 112 12.72 -3.75 -8.24
N VAL A 113 13.54 -2.79 -8.67
CA VAL A 113 14.04 -2.74 -10.06
C VAL A 113 15.03 -3.87 -10.33
N ARG A 114 15.96 -4.12 -9.39
CA ARG A 114 17.00 -5.15 -9.53
C ARG A 114 16.42 -6.56 -9.60
N LEU A 115 15.33 -6.83 -8.87
CA LEU A 115 14.59 -8.10 -8.92
C LEU A 115 13.72 -8.25 -10.19
N GLY A 116 13.64 -7.22 -11.04
CA GLY A 116 12.79 -7.24 -12.25
C GLY A 116 11.31 -7.07 -11.98
N ASP A 117 10.92 -6.76 -10.74
CA ASP A 117 9.51 -6.68 -10.33
C ASP A 117 8.82 -5.39 -10.80
N HIS A 118 9.59 -4.32 -10.99
CA HIS A 118 9.13 -2.98 -11.38
C HIS A 118 10.16 -2.21 -12.22
N THR A 119 9.71 -1.22 -12.97
CA THR A 119 10.57 -0.20 -13.61
C THR A 119 10.83 0.98 -12.68
N THR A 120 11.86 1.77 -12.97
CA THR A 120 12.16 3.01 -12.21
C THR A 120 10.95 3.97 -12.19
N GLY A 121 10.22 4.10 -13.30
CA GLY A 121 9.02 4.93 -13.36
C GLY A 121 7.91 4.44 -12.42
N GLN A 122 7.69 3.12 -12.34
CA GLN A 122 6.71 2.53 -11.41
C GLN A 122 7.11 2.70 -9.94
N VAL A 123 8.41 2.70 -9.65
CA VAL A 123 8.95 2.96 -8.31
C VAL A 123 8.74 4.41 -7.91
N ILE A 124 9.06 5.36 -8.79
CA ILE A 124 8.88 6.80 -8.55
C ILE A 124 7.40 7.14 -8.37
N ALA A 125 6.56 6.69 -9.31
CA ALA A 125 5.12 6.90 -9.21
C ALA A 125 4.54 6.33 -7.92
N GLY A 126 5.02 5.16 -7.47
CA GLY A 126 4.60 4.55 -6.21
C GLY A 126 4.95 5.43 -5.03
N GLY A 127 6.21 5.89 -4.95
CA GLY A 127 6.66 6.79 -3.89
C GLY A 127 5.86 8.09 -3.83
N LEU A 128 5.60 8.73 -4.99
CA LEU A 128 4.80 9.96 -5.05
C LEU A 128 3.36 9.74 -4.60
N VAL A 129 2.69 8.69 -5.13
CA VAL A 129 1.33 8.35 -4.73
C VAL A 129 1.25 8.09 -3.22
N GLY A 130 2.19 7.32 -2.68
CA GLY A 130 2.25 7.05 -1.25
C GLY A 130 2.45 8.31 -0.41
N ALA A 131 3.42 9.15 -0.77
CA ALA A 131 3.70 10.39 -0.03
C ALA A 131 2.50 11.35 -0.01
N PHE A 132 1.87 11.60 -1.18
CA PHE A 132 0.78 12.56 -1.29
C PHE A 132 -0.55 12.03 -0.75
N ILE A 133 -0.92 10.79 -1.08
CA ILE A 133 -2.21 10.24 -0.64
C ILE A 133 -2.17 9.93 0.85
N ALA A 134 -1.10 9.28 1.35
CA ALA A 134 -1.01 8.98 2.77
C ALA A 134 -0.88 10.26 3.60
N GLY A 135 0.01 11.17 3.21
CA GLY A 135 0.20 12.45 3.88
C GLY A 135 -1.07 13.30 3.89
N GLY A 136 -1.68 13.51 2.72
CA GLY A 136 -2.90 14.30 2.59
C GLY A 136 -4.07 13.70 3.37
N THR A 137 -4.26 12.39 3.30
CA THR A 137 -5.32 11.72 4.07
C THR A 137 -5.06 11.85 5.56
N TYR A 138 -3.83 11.62 6.02
CA TYR A 138 -3.47 11.75 7.42
C TYR A 138 -3.79 13.15 7.95
N THR A 139 -3.34 14.20 7.26
CA THR A 139 -3.62 15.59 7.66
C THR A 139 -5.10 15.97 7.67
N LEU A 140 -5.94 15.28 6.90
CA LEU A 140 -7.38 15.53 6.87
C LEU A 140 -8.13 14.89 8.04
N PHE A 141 -7.56 13.84 8.64
CA PHE A 141 -8.20 13.05 9.69
C PHE A 141 -7.50 13.13 11.05
N SER A 142 -6.32 13.74 11.14
CA SER A 142 -5.57 14.01 12.38
C SER A 142 -6.02 15.29 13.07
#